data_AF-A0ABD5QFX0-F1
#
_entry.id   AF-A0ABD5QFX0-F1
#
_cell.length_a   1.000
_cell.length_b   1.000
_cell.length_c   1.000
_cell.angle_alpha   90.00
_cell.angle_beta   90.00
_cell.angle_gamma   90.00
#
_symmetry.space_group_name_H-M   'P 1'
#
loop_
_entity.id
_entity.type
_entity.pdbx_description
1 polymer ?
#
loop_
_entity_poly.entity_id
_entity_poly.type
_entity_poly.pdbx_seq_one_letter_code
_entity_poly.pdbx_strand_id
1 'polypeptide(L)'
;MLFPTHLLAAALLSRVTRLPAAWLVVGAAVPDLVDKPLGVLGVTALFHSVGHSLVLAVVVVPIALSGRAGLAVATGWASHLALDVTHVVVNGRPADALFAFWPLISPPDPLGLPPGAFVGYYLGSPAFFIEVAVWTTLAAVALRSRLRARRADAG
;
A
#
# COMPACT_ATOMS: atom_id res chain seq x y z
N MET A 1 -3.63 3.66 -4.90
CA MET A 1 -2.76 2.85 -5.79
C MET A 1 -3.35 1.45 -5.90
N LEU A 2 -2.91 0.59 -6.82
CA LEU A 2 -3.40 -0.80 -6.81
C LEU A 2 -2.74 -1.61 -5.70
N PHE A 3 -3.51 -2.48 -5.04
CA PHE A 3 -3.06 -3.34 -3.96
C PHE A 3 -1.71 -4.07 -4.21
N PRO A 4 -1.42 -4.65 -5.40
CA PRO A 4 -0.13 -5.28 -5.66
C PRO A 4 1.07 -4.33 -5.53
N THR A 5 0.87 -3.03 -5.76
CA THR A 5 1.93 -2.02 -5.68
C THR A 5 2.35 -1.77 -4.24
N HIS A 6 1.41 -1.78 -3.29
CA HIS A 6 1.74 -1.69 -1.86
C HIS A 6 2.54 -2.90 -1.39
N LEU A 7 2.16 -4.11 -1.81
CA LEU A 7 2.90 -5.33 -1.47
C LEU A 7 4.31 -5.32 -2.04
N LEU A 8 4.44 -4.88 -3.30
CA LEU A 8 5.74 -4.73 -3.95
C LEU A 8 6.61 -3.70 -3.22
N ALA A 9 6.05 -2.53 -2.91
CA ALA A 9 6.77 -1.48 -2.20
C ALA A 9 7.26 -1.95 -0.83
N ALA A 10 6.41 -2.67 -0.09
CA ALA A 10 6.79 -3.28 1.18
C ALA A 10 7.90 -4.33 1.02
N ALA A 11 7.83 -5.18 0.00
CA ALA A 11 8.88 -6.15 -0.30
C ALA A 11 10.21 -5.45 -0.64
N LEU A 12 10.19 -4.36 -1.42
CA LEU A 12 11.37 -3.57 -1.75
C LEU A 12 11.94 -2.83 -0.52
N LEU A 13 11.08 -2.39 0.39
CA LEU A 13 11.48 -1.72 1.62
C LEU A 13 12.36 -2.61 2.51
N SER A 14 12.24 -3.93 2.40
CA SER A 14 13.16 -4.88 3.07
C SER A 14 14.63 -4.68 2.68
N ARG A 15 14.90 -4.20 1.45
CA ARG A 15 16.26 -3.97 0.95
C ARG A 15 16.93 -2.76 1.61
N VAL A 16 16.13 -1.76 1.99
CA VAL A 16 16.60 -0.53 2.62
C VAL A 16 16.65 -0.69 4.15
N THR A 17 15.56 -1.21 4.72
CA THR A 17 15.38 -1.31 6.18
C THR A 17 16.03 -2.55 6.79
N ARG A 18 16.36 -3.57 5.97
CA ARG A 18 16.81 -4.90 6.42
C ARG A 18 15.82 -5.61 7.36
N LEU A 19 14.55 -5.21 7.34
CA LEU A 19 13.47 -5.88 8.05
C LEU A 19 12.98 -7.10 7.23
N PRO A 20 12.42 -8.14 7.88
CA PRO A 20 11.94 -9.32 7.17
C PRO A 20 10.85 -8.97 6.14
N ALA A 21 11.09 -9.29 4.88
CA ALA A 21 10.20 -8.96 3.77
C ALA A 21 8.79 -9.54 3.94
N ALA A 22 8.68 -10.78 4.42
CA ALA A 22 7.38 -11.42 4.66
C ALA A 22 6.51 -10.60 5.64
N TRP A 23 7.10 -10.13 6.74
CA TRP A 23 6.37 -9.36 7.75
C TRP A 23 6.03 -7.93 7.28
N LEU A 24 6.88 -7.32 6.45
CA LEU A 24 6.57 -6.06 5.76
C LEU A 24 5.35 -6.22 4.84
N VAL A 25 5.34 -7.29 4.03
CA VAL A 25 4.22 -7.58 3.12
C VAL A 25 2.93 -7.87 3.90
N VAL A 26 3.00 -8.62 4.99
CA VAL A 26 1.85 -8.85 5.88
C VAL A 26 1.31 -7.51 6.39
N GLY A 27 2.17 -6.65 6.95
CA GLY A 27 1.76 -5.34 7.44
C GLY A 27 1.11 -4.48 6.37
N ALA A 28 1.68 -4.48 5.16
CA ALA A 28 1.13 -3.75 4.02
C ALA A 28 -0.14 -4.38 3.44
N ALA A 29 -0.43 -5.66 3.68
CA ALA A 29 -1.66 -6.28 3.21
C ALA A 29 -2.87 -5.98 4.12
N VAL A 30 -2.62 -5.84 5.43
CA VAL A 30 -3.66 -5.74 6.45
C VAL A 30 -4.71 -4.65 6.18
N PRO A 31 -4.36 -3.40 5.81
CA PRO A 31 -5.35 -2.34 5.64
C PRO A 31 -6.47 -2.70 4.65
N ASP A 32 -6.09 -3.19 3.47
CA ASP A 32 -7.03 -3.59 2.42
C ASP A 32 -7.78 -4.88 2.75
N LEU A 33 -7.10 -5.87 3.35
CA LEU A 33 -7.75 -7.11 3.76
C LEU A 33 -8.80 -6.90 4.86
N VAL A 34 -8.70 -5.81 5.62
CA VAL A 34 -9.71 -5.40 6.60
C VAL A 34 -10.79 -4.56 5.94
N ASP A 35 -10.41 -3.44 5.30
CA ASP A 35 -11.39 -2.44 4.89
C ASP A 35 -12.18 -2.83 3.64
N LYS A 36 -11.58 -3.57 2.70
CA LYS A 36 -12.32 -3.94 1.48
C LYS A 36 -13.49 -4.88 1.81
N PRO A 37 -13.34 -5.96 2.60
CA PRO A 37 -14.47 -6.78 3.02
C PRO A 37 -15.51 -6.01 3.84
N LEU A 38 -15.08 -5.14 4.76
CA LEU A 38 -16.02 -4.33 5.56
C LEU A 38 -16.89 -3.41 4.68
N GLY A 39 -16.28 -2.79 3.66
CA GLY A 39 -17.02 -1.98 2.69
C GLY A 39 -17.95 -2.80 1.80
N VAL A 40 -17.51 -3.96 1.31
CA VAL A 40 -18.36 -4.87 0.49
C VAL A 40 -19.56 -5.38 1.27
N LEU A 41 -19.36 -5.70 2.56
CA LEU A 41 -20.42 -6.17 3.45
C LEU A 41 -21.31 -5.03 3.97
N GLY A 42 -21.02 -3.78 3.63
CA GLY A 42 -21.78 -2.61 4.08
C GLY A 42 -21.60 -2.27 5.57
N VAL A 43 -20.59 -2.84 6.24
CA VAL A 43 -20.26 -2.52 7.63
C VAL A 43 -19.71 -1.10 7.73
N THR A 44 -18.95 -0.67 6.73
CA THR A 44 -18.44 0.68 6.58
C THR A 44 -18.93 1.28 5.27
N ALA A 45 -19.22 2.58 5.25
CA ALA A 45 -19.57 3.29 4.02
C ALA A 45 -18.35 3.55 3.10
N LEU A 46 -17.14 3.31 3.62
CA LEU A 46 -15.87 3.59 2.95
C LEU A 46 -15.05 2.32 2.77
N PHE A 47 -14.27 2.28 1.69
CA PHE A 47 -13.26 1.25 1.42
C PHE A 47 -11.87 1.59 1.99
N HIS A 48 -11.76 2.72 2.70
CA HIS A 48 -10.62 3.10 3.55
C HIS A 48 -11.21 3.59 4.88
N SER A 49 -11.08 2.78 5.93
CA SER A 49 -11.75 2.93 7.22
C SER A 49 -10.85 2.45 8.37
N VAL A 50 -11.23 1.36 9.05
CA VAL A 50 -10.53 0.81 10.22
C VAL A 50 -9.06 0.51 9.93
N GLY A 51 -8.78 -0.27 8.88
CA GLY A 51 -7.44 -0.72 8.53
C GLY A 51 -6.50 0.40 8.10
N HIS A 52 -7.05 1.45 7.51
CA HIS A 52 -6.33 2.65 7.05
C HIS A 52 -6.30 3.80 8.06
N SER A 53 -6.90 3.62 9.23
CA SER A 53 -6.99 4.67 10.24
C SER A 53 -5.72 4.76 11.09
N LEU A 54 -5.23 5.99 11.30
CA LEU A 54 -4.17 6.30 12.26
C LEU A 54 -4.60 6.07 13.71
N VAL A 55 -5.90 5.98 14.00
CA VAL A 55 -6.38 5.55 15.33
C VAL A 55 -5.87 4.14 15.65
N LEU A 56 -5.70 3.29 14.63
CA LEU A 56 -5.13 1.94 14.78
C LEU A 56 -3.67 1.96 15.26
N ALA A 57 -2.99 3.12 15.25
CA ALA A 57 -1.65 3.27 15.82
C ALA A 57 -1.58 2.82 17.29
N VAL A 58 -2.67 2.94 18.06
CA VAL A 58 -2.73 2.43 19.45
C VAL A 58 -2.45 0.93 19.56
N VAL A 59 -2.75 0.16 18.50
CA VAL A 59 -2.48 -1.28 18.39
C VAL A 59 -1.16 -1.53 17.66
N VAL A 60 -0.91 -0.79 16.58
CA VAL A 60 0.29 -0.99 15.73
C VAL A 60 1.58 -0.63 16.48
N VAL A 61 1.57 0.37 17.36
CA VAL A 61 2.76 0.78 18.13
C VAL A 61 3.22 -0.33 19.09
N PRO A 62 2.35 -0.91 19.95
CA PRO A 62 2.72 -2.09 20.75
C PRO A 62 3.26 -3.25 19.91
N ILE A 63 2.67 -3.52 18.73
CA ILE A 63 3.18 -4.53 17.81
C ILE A 63 4.61 -4.17 17.37
N ALA A 64 4.87 -2.92 16.98
CA ALA A 64 6.20 -2.47 16.59
C ALA A 64 7.25 -2.72 17.68
N LEU A 65 6.88 -2.50 18.95
CA LEU A 65 7.75 -2.65 20.12
C LEU A 65 7.98 -4.11 20.53
N SER A 66 7.19 -5.06 20.02
CA SER A 66 7.31 -6.48 20.36
C SER A 66 8.57 -7.17 19.79
N GLY A 67 9.24 -6.54 18.82
CA GLY A 67 10.48 -7.04 18.24
C GLY A 67 10.58 -6.81 16.73
N ARG A 68 11.58 -7.41 16.10
CA ARG A 68 11.90 -7.17 14.68
C ARG A 68 10.76 -7.52 13.71
N ALA A 69 10.02 -8.59 13.99
CA ALA A 69 8.88 -8.98 13.17
C ALA A 69 7.72 -7.99 13.33
N GLY A 70 7.42 -7.58 14.56
CA GLY A 70 6.41 -6.58 14.84
C GLY A 70 6.73 -5.22 14.23
N LEU A 71 7.99 -4.76 14.31
CA LEU A 71 8.46 -3.56 13.64
C LEU A 71 8.29 -3.64 12.12
N ALA A 72 8.53 -4.82 11.53
CA ALA A 72 8.31 -5.04 10.09
C ALA A 72 6.84 -4.96 9.71
N VAL A 73 5.93 -5.55 10.50
CA VAL A 73 4.48 -5.40 10.29
C VAL A 73 4.07 -3.93 10.39
N ALA A 74 4.48 -3.22 11.43
CA ALA A 74 4.15 -1.80 11.60
C ALA A 74 4.71 -0.93 10.46
N THR A 75 5.92 -1.21 10.00
CA THR A 75 6.56 -0.50 8.88
C THR A 75 5.82 -0.77 7.56
N GLY A 76 5.40 -2.02 7.34
CA GLY A 76 4.58 -2.40 6.19
C GLY A 76 3.25 -1.67 6.18
N TRP A 77 2.56 -1.67 7.31
CA TRP A 77 1.30 -0.93 7.51
C TRP A 77 1.48 0.57 7.24
N ALA A 78 2.48 1.20 7.83
CA ALA A 78 2.76 2.63 7.63
C ALA A 78 3.08 2.95 6.16
N SER A 79 3.83 2.06 5.49
CA SER A 79 4.14 2.23 4.06
C SER A 79 2.89 2.17 3.19
N HIS A 80 1.89 1.34 3.54
CA HIS A 80 0.62 1.27 2.83
C HIS A 80 -0.13 2.61 2.92
N LEU A 81 -0.34 3.11 4.14
CA LEU A 81 -1.01 4.40 4.38
C LEU A 81 -0.30 5.55 3.66
N ALA A 82 1.03 5.59 3.73
CA ALA A 82 1.82 6.64 3.07
C ALA A 82 1.63 6.63 1.55
N LEU A 83 1.56 5.44 0.93
CA LEU A 83 1.32 5.31 -0.51
C LEU A 83 -0.10 5.73 -0.88
N ASP A 84 -1.11 5.43 -0.07
CA ASP A 84 -2.48 5.88 -0.36
C ASP A 84 -2.66 7.39 -0.20
N VAL A 85 -2.07 7.99 0.83
CA VAL A 85 -2.03 9.45 0.99
C VAL A 85 -1.34 10.09 -0.22
N THR A 86 -0.17 9.56 -0.60
CA THR A 86 0.56 10.05 -1.79
C THR A 86 -0.27 9.92 -3.05
N HIS A 87 -0.93 8.78 -3.23
CA HIS A 87 -1.79 8.50 -4.37
C HIS A 87 -2.92 9.51 -4.52
N VAL A 88 -3.67 9.79 -3.45
CA VAL A 88 -4.80 10.73 -3.54
C VAL A 88 -4.33 12.16 -3.77
N VAL A 89 -3.19 12.56 -3.18
CA VAL A 89 -2.58 13.88 -3.42
C VAL A 89 -2.13 14.03 -4.87
N VAL A 90 -1.40 13.03 -5.41
CA VAL A 90 -0.94 13.03 -6.82
C VAL A 90 -2.12 13.08 -7.79
N ASN A 91 -3.24 12.46 -7.45
CA ASN A 91 -4.45 12.50 -8.27
C ASN A 91 -5.33 13.75 -8.03
N GLY A 92 -4.82 14.76 -7.32
CA GLY A 92 -5.53 16.03 -7.12
C GLY A 92 -6.68 15.98 -6.12
N ARG A 93 -6.71 14.94 -5.26
CA ARG A 93 -7.73 14.72 -4.22
C ARG A 93 -7.14 14.73 -2.81
N PRO A 94 -6.40 15.78 -2.39
CA PRO A 94 -5.72 15.78 -1.09
C PRO A 94 -6.68 15.69 0.11
N ALA A 95 -7.92 16.16 -0.03
CA ALA A 95 -8.96 16.03 1.00
C ALA A 95 -9.34 14.56 1.27
N ASP A 96 -9.12 13.64 0.33
CA ASP A 96 -9.38 12.23 0.54
C ASP A 96 -8.41 11.64 1.58
N ALA A 97 -7.21 12.21 1.77
CA ALA A 97 -6.26 11.77 2.80
C ALA A 97 -6.82 11.85 4.23
N LEU A 98 -7.94 12.58 4.42
CA LEU A 98 -8.68 12.58 5.67
C LEU A 98 -9.24 11.20 6.05
N PHE A 99 -9.28 10.22 5.14
CA PHE A 99 -9.59 8.82 5.47
C PHE A 99 -8.73 8.30 6.64
N ALA A 100 -7.48 8.79 6.75
CA ALA A 100 -6.53 8.37 7.78
C ALA A 100 -6.99 8.73 9.21
N PHE A 101 -7.96 9.63 9.36
CA PHE A 101 -8.50 10.05 10.65
C PHE A 101 -9.89 9.45 10.94
N TRP A 102 -10.36 8.52 10.12
CA TRP A 102 -11.58 7.78 10.39
C TRP A 102 -11.49 7.08 11.76
N PRO A 103 -12.56 7.00 12.59
CA PRO A 103 -13.91 7.50 12.36
C PRO A 103 -14.13 8.96 12.79
N LEU A 104 -13.09 9.65 13.26
CA LEU A 104 -13.21 10.99 13.81
C LEU A 104 -13.55 12.02 12.72
N ILE A 105 -13.00 11.82 11.52
CA ILE A 105 -13.21 12.67 10.35
C ILE A 105 -13.49 11.76 9.15
N SER A 106 -14.38 12.20 8.27
CA SER A 106 -14.58 11.60 6.95
C SER A 106 -14.22 12.62 5.86
N PRO A 107 -13.64 12.19 4.73
CA PRO A 107 -13.49 13.06 3.58
C PRO A 107 -14.84 13.67 3.16
N PRO A 108 -14.87 14.94 2.70
CA PRO A 108 -16.12 15.60 2.34
C PRO A 108 -16.76 15.02 1.08
N ASP A 109 -15.96 14.50 0.15
CA ASP A 109 -16.37 13.85 -1.09
C ASP A 109 -15.55 12.56 -1.29
N PRO A 110 -15.82 11.49 -0.52
CA PRO A 110 -15.05 10.27 -0.63
C PRO A 110 -15.40 9.56 -1.95
N LEU A 111 -14.39 9.03 -2.66
CA LEU A 111 -14.63 8.25 -3.89
C LEU A 111 -15.61 7.09 -3.67
N GLY A 112 -15.52 6.41 -2.52
CA GLY A 112 -16.48 5.35 -2.13
C GLY A 112 -16.55 4.16 -3.08
N LEU A 113 -15.59 4.01 -4.01
CA LEU A 113 -15.64 2.99 -5.05
C LEU A 113 -15.19 1.62 -4.53
N PRO A 114 -15.93 0.54 -4.83
CA PRO A 114 -15.45 -0.82 -4.58
C PRO A 114 -14.23 -1.15 -5.46
N PRO A 115 -13.40 -2.14 -5.08
CA PRO A 115 -12.14 -2.43 -5.77
C PRO A 115 -12.25 -2.58 -7.29
N GLY A 116 -13.28 -3.28 -7.78
CA GLY A 116 -13.48 -3.47 -9.22
C GLY A 116 -13.77 -2.17 -9.98
N ALA A 117 -14.65 -1.33 -9.44
CA ALA A 117 -14.96 -0.02 -10.04
C ALA A 117 -13.78 0.95 -9.94
N PHE A 118 -13.03 0.87 -8.84
CA PHE A 118 -11.82 1.68 -8.65
C PHE A 118 -10.78 1.44 -9.74
N VAL A 119 -10.58 0.20 -10.20
CA VAL A 119 -9.64 -0.08 -11.30
C VAL A 119 -9.98 0.75 -12.55
N GLY A 120 -11.25 0.75 -12.97
CA GLY A 120 -11.70 1.54 -14.12
C GLY A 120 -11.50 3.04 -13.93
N TYR A 121 -11.84 3.55 -12.75
CA TYR A 121 -11.60 4.96 -12.37
C TYR A 121 -10.10 5.32 -12.36
N TYR A 122 -9.25 4.37 -11.97
CA TYR A 122 -7.81 4.60 -11.78
C TYR A 122 -7.06 4.69 -13.10
N LEU A 123 -7.53 4.02 -14.15
CA LEU A 123 -6.90 4.03 -15.48
C LEU A 123 -6.81 5.45 -16.04
N GLY A 124 -5.61 5.82 -16.49
CA GLY A 124 -5.33 7.15 -17.06
C GLY A 124 -5.16 8.27 -16.03
N SER A 125 -5.27 7.98 -14.72
CA SER A 125 -4.92 8.97 -13.69
C SER A 125 -3.41 9.25 -13.64
N PRO A 126 -2.97 10.41 -13.10
CA PRO A 126 -1.55 10.70 -12.92
C PRO A 126 -0.79 9.61 -12.14
N ALA A 127 -1.35 9.15 -11.02
CA ALA A 127 -0.72 8.10 -10.22
C ALA A 127 -0.65 6.76 -10.98
N PHE A 128 -1.60 6.46 -11.86
CA PHE A 128 -1.54 5.26 -12.70
C PHE A 128 -0.31 5.25 -13.61
N PHE A 129 0.01 6.37 -14.25
CA PHE A 129 1.21 6.46 -15.08
C PHE A 129 2.49 6.34 -14.27
N ILE A 130 2.53 6.90 -13.05
CA ILE A 130 3.65 6.70 -12.12
C ILE A 130 3.79 5.22 -11.76
N GLU A 131 2.68 4.55 -11.43
CA GLU A 131 2.67 3.13 -11.09
C GLU A 131 3.18 2.28 -12.26
N VAL A 132 2.72 2.55 -13.50
CA VAL A 132 3.25 1.91 -14.71
C VAL A 132 4.76 2.14 -14.88
N ALA A 133 5.26 3.35 -14.65
CA ALA A 133 6.68 3.66 -14.73
C ALA A 133 7.50 2.88 -13.68
N VAL A 134 6.99 2.73 -12.46
CA VAL A 134 7.61 1.92 -11.40
C VAL A 134 7.69 0.45 -11.81
N TRP A 135 6.58 -0.14 -12.24
CA TRP A 135 6.53 -1.55 -12.62
C TRP A 135 7.40 -1.87 -13.84
N THR A 136 7.38 -1.01 -14.87
CA THR A 136 8.21 -1.19 -16.07
C THR A 136 9.69 -1.06 -15.75
N THR A 137 10.08 -0.10 -14.92
CA THR A 137 11.47 0.06 -14.46
C THR A 137 11.93 -1.17 -13.69
N LEU A 138 11.10 -1.66 -12.76
CA LEU A 138 11.42 -2.86 -11.99
C LEU A 138 11.57 -4.09 -12.88
N ALA A 139 10.66 -4.28 -13.84
CA ALA A 139 10.74 -5.38 -14.81
C ALA A 139 12.02 -5.32 -15.64
N ALA A 140 12.40 -4.11 -16.11
CA ALA A 140 13.64 -3.91 -16.85
C ALA A 140 14.89 -4.24 -16.01
N VAL A 141 14.92 -3.82 -14.75
CA VAL A 141 16.02 -4.14 -13.82
C VAL A 141 16.09 -5.66 -13.56
N ALA A 142 14.95 -6.32 -13.32
CA ALA A 142 14.88 -7.76 -13.08
C ALA A 142 15.30 -8.58 -14.32
N LEU A 143 14.92 -8.13 -15.53
CA LEU A 143 15.35 -8.78 -16.76
C LEU A 143 16.86 -8.63 -16.96
N ARG A 144 17.40 -7.42 -16.79
CA ARG A 144 18.84 -7.15 -16.90
C ARG A 144 19.65 -7.96 -15.91
N SER A 145 19.20 -8.10 -14.67
CA SER A 145 19.92 -8.90 -13.66
C SER A 145 19.93 -10.39 -14.02
N ARG A 146 18.82 -10.94 -14.51
CA ARG A 146 18.75 -12.33 -14.98
C ARG A 146 19.65 -12.60 -16.18
N LEU A 147 19.67 -11.68 -17.16
CA LEU A 147 20.53 -11.82 -18.34
C LEU A 147 22.02 -11.77 -17.96
N ARG A 148 22.40 -10.95 -16.97
CA ARG A 148 23.77 -10.89 -16.46
C ARG A 148 24.17 -12.18 -15.73
N ALA A 149 23.30 -12.72 -14.87
CA ALA A 149 23.57 -13.98 -14.18
C ALA A 149 23.79 -15.14 -15.17
N ARG A 150 22.91 -15.28 -16.18
CA ARG A 150 23.05 -16.33 -17.21
C ARG A 150 24.35 -16.24 -18.02
N ARG A 151 24.87 -15.04 -18.26
CA ARG A 151 26.15 -14.86 -18.95
C ARG A 151 27.33 -15.25 -18.08
N ALA A 152 27.24 -15.05 -16.76
CA ALA A 152 28.27 -15.47 -15.81
C ALA A 152 28.32 -16.99 -15.64
N ASP A 153 27.17 -17.68 -15.75
CA ASP A 153 27.12 -19.15 -15.65
C ASP A 153 27.58 -19.87 -16.94
N ALA A 154 27.73 -19.15 -18.05
CA ALA A 154 28.03 -19.70 -19.38
C ALA A 154 29.48 -19.48 -19.84
N GLY A 155 30.31 -18.80 -19.05
CA GLY A 155 31.74 -18.56 -19.32
C GLY A 155 32.59 -19.13 -18.20
#